data_AF-A0A4Q4VKL9-F1
#
_entry.id   AF-A0A4Q4VKL9-F1
#
_cell.length_a   1.000
_cell.length_b   1.000
_cell.length_c   1.000
_cell.angle_alpha   90.00
_cell.angle_beta   90.00
_cell.angle_gamma   90.00
#
_symmetry.space_group_name_H-M   'P 1'
#
loop_
_entity.id
_entity.type
_entity.pdbx_description
1 polymer ?
#
loop_
_entity_poly.entity_id
_entity_poly.type
_entity_poly.pdbx_seq_one_letter_code
_entity_poly.pdbx_strand_id
1 'polypeptide(L)'
;MVNLTDNHGQPIWSNQEFWYKITLADGSELGLGNKYAGGPVSENNGRTLVQVVPAGQGMVFRYQRFDGDNRQNQGWPIGDKGYLRGLQVKPDGTEVVMNLSLSWEPSKLCMYNDNSNYGMIAEQLPGNRVALYGYNRHGTLCGLRVMPGGEIIAHQSAHAMALDCAFVKVGSGRFQGLF
;
A
#
# COMPACT_ATOMS: atom_id res chain seq x y z
N MET A 1 7.54 22.10 -4.08
CA MET A 1 7.36 20.70 -4.51
C MET A 1 5.89 20.34 -4.28
N VAL A 2 5.22 19.75 -5.27
CA VAL A 2 3.78 19.44 -5.19
C VAL A 2 3.62 18.02 -4.65
N ASN A 3 2.72 17.84 -3.67
CA ASN A 3 2.44 16.54 -3.07
C ASN A 3 1.30 15.83 -3.81
N LEU A 4 1.33 14.50 -3.78
CA LEU A 4 0.20 13.64 -4.12
C LEU A 4 -1.01 13.99 -3.25
N THR A 5 -2.19 13.87 -3.85
CA THR A 5 -3.47 14.07 -3.17
C THR A 5 -4.24 12.76 -3.04
N ASP A 6 -5.03 12.67 -1.97
CA ASP A 6 -6.04 11.65 -1.78
C ASP A 6 -7.25 11.89 -2.70
N ASN A 7 -8.23 10.99 -2.66
CA ASN A 7 -9.43 11.04 -3.49
C ASN A 7 -10.24 12.35 -3.35
N HIS A 8 -10.08 13.09 -2.24
CA HIS A 8 -10.73 14.38 -2.00
C HIS A 8 -9.87 15.59 -2.39
N GLY A 9 -8.70 15.36 -3.01
CA GLY A 9 -7.78 16.41 -3.40
C GLY A 9 -6.94 16.94 -2.24
N GLN A 10 -6.95 16.27 -1.08
CA GLN A 10 -6.15 16.68 0.08
C GLN A 10 -4.76 16.04 0.01
N PRO A 11 -3.68 16.76 0.37
CA PRO A 11 -2.35 16.17 0.31
C PRO A 11 -2.23 14.93 1.21
N ILE A 12 -1.54 13.92 0.71
CA ILE A 12 -1.19 12.73 1.48
C ILE A 12 -0.01 13.08 2.39
N TRP A 13 -0.22 12.96 3.70
CA TRP A 13 0.78 13.29 4.72
C TRP A 13 1.24 12.05 5.46
N SER A 14 2.54 12.03 5.77
CA SER A 14 3.13 11.11 6.74
C SER A 14 2.68 11.58 8.12
N ASN A 15 1.67 10.93 8.68
CA ASN A 15 1.17 11.20 10.03
C ASN A 15 0.62 9.90 10.63
N GLN A 16 0.89 9.66 11.92
CA GLN A 16 0.47 8.44 12.62
C GLN A 16 -1.04 8.21 12.60
N GLU A 17 -1.81 9.29 12.53
CA GLU A 17 -3.28 9.24 12.55
C GLU A 17 -3.91 9.14 11.15
N PHE A 18 -3.12 9.28 10.08
CA PHE A 18 -3.65 9.34 8.72
C PHE A 18 -3.53 7.99 8.02
N TRP A 19 -4.65 7.29 7.99
CA TRP A 19 -4.80 6.00 7.34
C TRP A 19 -5.63 6.12 6.07
N TYR A 20 -5.22 5.39 5.04
CA TYR A 20 -5.79 5.41 3.71
C TYR A 20 -6.08 3.98 3.25
N LYS A 21 -7.27 3.74 2.71
CA LYS A 21 -7.48 2.57 1.84
C LYS A 21 -6.85 2.85 0.49
N ILE A 22 -6.27 1.82 -0.12
CA ILE A 22 -5.88 1.87 -1.54
C ILE A 22 -6.97 1.13 -2.32
N THR A 23 -7.79 1.89 -3.04
CA THR A 23 -8.88 1.37 -3.88
C THR A 23 -8.50 1.36 -5.34
N LEU A 24 -8.92 0.36 -6.10
CA LEU A 24 -8.74 0.27 -7.54
C LEU A 24 -9.91 0.92 -8.29
N ALA A 25 -9.78 1.02 -9.62
CA ALA A 25 -10.78 1.64 -10.50
C ALA A 25 -12.19 1.06 -10.35
N ASP A 26 -12.28 -0.24 -10.07
CA ASP A 26 -13.54 -0.99 -9.95
C ASP A 26 -14.11 -0.95 -8.51
N GLY A 27 -13.49 -0.20 -7.60
CA GLY A 27 -13.89 -0.09 -6.20
C GLY A 27 -13.39 -1.24 -5.31
N SER A 28 -12.66 -2.22 -5.85
CA SER A 28 -11.94 -3.20 -5.06
C SER A 28 -10.81 -2.53 -4.25
N GLU A 29 -10.31 -3.22 -3.22
CA GLU A 29 -9.31 -2.70 -2.29
C GLU A 29 -8.07 -3.59 -2.26
N LEU A 30 -6.93 -3.05 -1.81
CA LEU A 30 -5.78 -3.87 -1.45
C LEU A 30 -5.94 -4.46 -0.06
N GLY A 31 -5.78 -5.78 0.04
CA GLY A 31 -5.94 -6.54 1.28
C GLY A 31 -4.96 -7.72 1.37
N LEU A 32 -5.00 -8.44 2.49
CA LEU A 32 -4.19 -9.66 2.69
C LEU A 32 -4.90 -10.92 2.18
N GLY A 33 -5.95 -10.74 1.38
CA GLY A 33 -6.67 -11.80 0.70
C GLY A 33 -7.12 -12.93 1.63
N ASN A 34 -6.90 -14.17 1.18
CA ASN A 34 -7.33 -15.40 1.85
C ASN A 34 -6.77 -15.60 3.27
N LYS A 35 -5.70 -14.89 3.66
CA LYS A 35 -5.05 -15.06 4.96
C LYS A 35 -5.99 -14.83 6.15
N TYR A 36 -6.92 -13.89 6.01
CA TYR A 36 -7.88 -13.55 7.05
C TYR A 36 -9.34 -13.70 6.58
N ALA A 37 -9.55 -14.15 5.35
CA ALA A 37 -10.86 -14.56 4.80
C ALA A 37 -11.14 -16.08 4.94
N GLY A 38 -10.30 -16.82 5.68
CA GLY A 38 -10.49 -18.25 5.96
C GLY A 38 -9.97 -19.22 4.90
N GLY A 39 -9.15 -18.75 3.95
CA GLY A 39 -8.48 -19.60 2.97
C GLY A 39 -7.04 -19.96 3.36
N PRO A 40 -6.35 -20.84 2.61
CA PRO A 40 -4.98 -21.24 2.91
C PRO A 40 -4.04 -20.02 2.89
N VAL A 41 -3.31 -19.84 3.99
CA VAL A 41 -2.37 -18.73 4.18
C VAL A 41 -1.04 -19.07 3.52
N SER A 42 -0.63 -18.34 2.48
CA SER A 42 0.74 -18.41 1.95
C SER A 42 1.67 -17.47 2.72
N GLU A 43 1.86 -17.74 4.01
CA GLU A 43 2.96 -17.15 4.77
C GLU A 43 4.25 -17.86 4.35
N ASN A 44 5.21 -17.10 3.82
CA ASN A 44 6.52 -17.62 3.50
C ASN A 44 7.56 -16.70 4.12
N ASN A 45 8.23 -17.16 5.19
CA ASN A 45 9.29 -16.44 5.88
C ASN A 45 8.89 -15.03 6.33
N GLY A 46 7.73 -14.88 6.99
CA GLY A 46 7.24 -13.59 7.49
C GLY A 46 6.71 -12.63 6.41
N ARG A 47 6.51 -13.12 5.19
CA ARG A 47 5.94 -12.37 4.06
C ARG A 47 4.49 -12.76 3.85
N THR A 48 3.64 -11.76 3.63
CA THR A 48 2.23 -11.98 3.30
C THR A 48 1.93 -11.35 1.94
N LEU A 49 1.30 -12.09 1.04
CA LEU A 49 0.91 -11.57 -0.27
C LEU A 49 -0.17 -10.50 -0.13
N VAL A 50 -0.04 -9.41 -0.89
CA VAL A 50 -1.12 -8.44 -1.09
C VAL A 50 -1.96 -8.88 -2.29
N GLN A 51 -3.28 -8.84 -2.12
CA GLN A 51 -4.24 -9.21 -3.14
C GLN A 51 -5.31 -8.12 -3.28
N VAL A 52 -5.95 -8.10 -4.44
CA VAL A 52 -7.20 -7.39 -4.67
C VAL A 52 -8.32 -8.12 -3.95
N VAL A 53 -9.05 -7.40 -3.11
CA VAL A 53 -10.18 -7.90 -2.33
C VAL A 53 -11.42 -7.03 -2.55
N PRO A 54 -12.64 -7.53 -2.31
CA PRO A 54 -13.84 -6.72 -2.39
C PRO A 54 -13.80 -5.48 -1.49
N ALA A 55 -14.57 -4.46 -1.87
CA ALA A 55 -14.74 -3.25 -1.06
C ALA A 55 -15.14 -3.59 0.38
N GLY A 56 -14.51 -2.92 1.35
CA GLY A 56 -14.74 -3.18 2.78
C GLY A 56 -13.85 -4.26 3.40
N GLN A 57 -13.15 -5.08 2.61
CA GLN A 57 -12.26 -6.14 3.12
C GLN A 57 -10.77 -5.75 3.11
N GLY A 58 -10.44 -4.59 2.54
CA GLY A 58 -9.07 -4.12 2.40
C GLY A 58 -8.41 -3.73 3.72
N MET A 59 -7.09 -3.65 3.67
CA MET A 59 -6.29 -3.10 4.75
C MET A 59 -6.19 -1.58 4.62
N VAL A 60 -5.71 -0.93 5.66
CA VAL A 60 -5.41 0.51 5.63
C VAL A 60 -3.92 0.74 5.61
N PHE A 61 -3.49 1.80 4.97
CA PHE A 61 -2.09 2.15 4.78
C PHE A 61 -1.81 3.55 5.29
N ARG A 62 -0.66 3.70 5.92
CA ARG A 62 -0.10 4.98 6.30
C ARG A 62 1.13 5.26 5.45
N TYR A 63 1.18 6.44 4.86
CA TYR A 63 2.36 6.93 4.17
C TYR A 63 3.48 7.26 5.16
N GLN A 64 4.72 6.93 4.80
CA GLN A 64 5.94 7.31 5.50
C GLN A 64 6.93 7.88 4.48
N ARG A 65 7.50 9.05 4.78
CA ARG A 65 8.49 9.68 3.90
C ARG A 65 9.81 8.91 3.84
N PHE A 66 10.21 8.30 4.95
CA PHE A 66 11.40 7.46 5.08
C PHE A 66 11.02 6.09 5.65
N ASP A 67 11.79 5.06 5.34
CA ASP A 67 11.49 3.69 5.77
C ASP A 67 11.52 3.58 7.31
N GLY A 68 10.47 2.99 7.89
CA GLY A 68 10.33 2.86 9.34
C GLY A 68 10.19 4.19 10.09
N ASP A 69 10.12 5.34 9.41
CA ASP A 69 10.10 6.66 10.03
C ASP A 69 8.66 7.10 10.35
N ASN A 70 8.49 7.75 11.50
CA ASN A 70 7.22 8.25 12.00
C ASN A 70 7.15 9.78 12.06
N ARG A 71 8.11 10.49 11.46
CA ARG A 71 8.07 11.94 11.35
C ARG A 71 6.77 12.41 10.72
N GLN A 72 6.14 13.37 11.39
CA GLN A 72 4.82 13.87 11.06
C GLN A 72 4.89 15.02 10.06
N ASN A 73 3.78 15.29 9.37
CA ASN A 73 3.57 16.44 8.48
C ASN A 73 4.56 16.52 7.31
N GLN A 74 5.05 15.37 6.85
CA GLN A 74 5.85 15.26 5.63
C GLN A 74 4.95 14.77 4.50
N GLY A 75 4.77 15.59 3.46
CA GLY A 75 3.94 15.21 2.32
C GLY A 75 4.61 14.14 1.49
N TRP A 76 3.85 13.51 0.58
CA TRP A 76 4.42 12.67 -0.47
C TRP A 76 4.56 13.45 -1.77
N PRO A 77 5.72 14.07 -2.07
CA PRO A 77 6.00 14.64 -3.36
C PRO A 77 5.72 13.70 -4.53
N ILE A 78 5.07 14.23 -5.55
CA ILE A 78 4.82 13.50 -6.81
C ILE A 78 6.16 13.08 -7.42
N GLY A 79 6.29 11.81 -7.78
CA GLY A 79 7.50 11.26 -8.39
C GLY A 79 8.63 10.94 -7.40
N ASP A 80 8.44 11.18 -6.10
CA ASP A 80 9.43 10.77 -5.10
C ASP A 80 9.15 9.37 -4.54
N LYS A 81 10.23 8.74 -4.07
CA LYS A 81 10.14 7.51 -3.29
C LYS A 81 9.40 7.77 -1.95
N GLY A 82 8.53 6.84 -1.62
CA GLY A 82 7.74 6.79 -0.40
C GLY A 82 7.62 5.37 0.14
N TYR A 83 7.16 5.25 1.38
CA TYR A 83 6.98 3.97 2.05
C TYR A 83 5.55 3.88 2.58
N LEU A 84 5.02 2.65 2.61
CA LEU A 84 3.66 2.41 3.05
C LEU A 84 3.67 1.36 4.14
N ARG A 85 3.09 1.71 5.29
CA ARG A 85 2.88 0.80 6.40
C ARG A 85 1.42 0.42 6.44
N GLY A 86 1.12 -0.86 6.29
CA GLY A 86 -0.23 -1.40 6.31
C GLY A 86 -0.64 -1.83 7.72
N LEU A 87 -1.93 -1.70 8.01
CA LEU A 87 -2.61 -2.21 9.19
C LEU A 87 -3.84 -3.00 8.73
N GLN A 88 -3.94 -4.24 9.20
CA GLN A 88 -5.09 -5.11 9.01
C GLN A 88 -5.62 -5.54 10.38
N VAL A 89 -6.93 -5.46 10.57
CA VAL A 89 -7.61 -6.02 11.74
C VAL A 89 -8.02 -7.47 11.41
N LYS A 90 -7.67 -8.40 12.29
CA LYS A 90 -8.06 -9.81 12.21
C LYS A 90 -9.49 -10.03 12.72
N PRO A 91 -10.11 -11.19 12.42
CA PRO A 91 -11.43 -11.53 12.97
C PRO A 91 -11.51 -11.54 14.51
N ASP A 92 -10.40 -11.82 15.20
CA ASP A 92 -10.29 -11.79 16.66
C ASP A 92 -10.09 -10.37 17.23
N GLY A 93 -10.11 -9.34 16.38
CA GLY A 93 -9.88 -7.95 16.76
C GLY A 93 -8.41 -7.57 16.90
N THR A 94 -7.46 -8.50 16.76
CA THR A 94 -6.03 -8.18 16.83
C THR A 94 -5.55 -7.44 15.58
N GLU A 95 -4.65 -6.49 15.78
CA GLU A 95 -4.06 -5.72 14.68
C GLU A 95 -2.76 -6.36 14.20
N VAL A 96 -2.58 -6.36 12.88
CA VAL A 96 -1.31 -6.71 12.24
C VAL A 96 -0.81 -5.50 11.49
N VAL A 97 0.36 -5.02 11.90
CA VAL A 97 1.02 -3.89 11.27
C VAL A 97 2.30 -4.36 10.59
N MET A 98 2.39 -4.14 9.29
CA MET A 98 3.49 -4.59 8.43
C MET A 98 3.85 -3.49 7.43
N ASN A 99 5.00 -3.57 6.79
CA ASN A 99 5.39 -2.66 5.72
C ASN A 99 5.14 -3.27 4.34
N LEU A 100 4.84 -2.42 3.36
CA LEU A 100 4.60 -2.78 1.96
C LEU A 100 5.86 -2.59 1.11
N SER A 101 6.18 -3.54 0.24
CA SER A 101 7.27 -3.45 -0.75
C SER A 101 7.06 -4.51 -1.84
N LEU A 102 8.07 -4.74 -2.67
CA LEU A 102 8.18 -5.89 -3.57
C LEU A 102 9.06 -7.01 -2.99
N SER A 103 8.63 -8.26 -3.14
CA SER A 103 9.40 -9.45 -2.72
C SER A 103 9.04 -10.68 -3.55
N TRP A 104 9.66 -11.83 -3.27
CA TRP A 104 9.62 -13.07 -4.07
C TRP A 104 10.28 -13.03 -5.45
N GLU A 105 10.38 -14.21 -6.06
CA GLU A 105 10.77 -14.45 -7.44
C GLU A 105 9.69 -15.34 -8.10
N PRO A 106 8.94 -14.85 -9.10
CA PRO A 106 8.91 -13.47 -9.60
C PRO A 106 8.44 -12.47 -8.54
N SER A 107 8.87 -11.21 -8.65
CA SER A 107 8.52 -10.17 -7.68
C SER A 107 7.02 -9.92 -7.61
N LYS A 108 6.46 -9.84 -6.40
CA LYS A 108 5.07 -9.55 -6.09
C LYS A 108 4.96 -8.49 -5.00
N LEU A 109 3.81 -7.86 -4.90
CA LEU A 109 3.50 -6.91 -3.83
C LEU A 109 3.19 -7.68 -2.53
N CYS A 110 3.91 -7.36 -1.46
CA CYS A 110 3.82 -8.10 -0.21
C CYS A 110 3.92 -7.18 1.01
N MET A 111 3.45 -7.70 2.14
CA MET A 111 3.66 -7.15 3.46
C MET A 111 4.73 -7.92 4.23
N TYR A 112 5.54 -7.22 5.04
CA TYR A 112 6.59 -7.80 5.90
C TYR A 112 6.65 -7.13 7.27
N ASN A 113 7.22 -7.86 8.22
CA ASN A 113 7.49 -7.36 9.55
C ASN A 113 8.72 -6.42 9.60
N ASP A 114 9.63 -6.52 8.63
CA ASP A 114 10.93 -5.84 8.69
C ASP A 114 10.90 -4.46 8.00
N ASN A 115 11.73 -3.53 8.49
CA ASN A 115 11.97 -2.22 7.87
C ASN A 115 13.12 -2.32 6.85
N SER A 116 12.94 -3.13 5.81
CA SER A 116 13.88 -3.26 4.69
C SER A 116 13.12 -3.12 3.37
N ASN A 117 12.30 -2.08 3.31
CA ASN A 117 11.41 -1.83 2.19
C ASN A 117 12.17 -1.09 1.10
N TYR A 118 11.90 -1.46 -0.15
CA TYR A 118 12.55 -0.84 -1.30
C TYR A 118 11.89 0.48 -1.70
N GLY A 119 10.67 0.68 -1.21
CA GLY A 119 9.84 1.86 -1.41
C GLY A 119 8.98 1.77 -2.66
N MET A 120 8.08 2.73 -2.77
CA MET A 120 7.13 2.91 -3.85
C MET A 120 7.32 4.31 -4.43
N ILE A 121 6.93 4.51 -5.67
CA ILE A 121 6.83 5.85 -6.29
C ILE A 121 5.41 5.98 -6.83
N ALA A 122 4.87 7.18 -6.74
CA ALA A 122 3.53 7.47 -7.17
C ALA A 122 3.45 8.79 -7.94
N GLU A 123 2.61 8.78 -8.97
CA GLU A 123 2.30 9.94 -9.80
C GLU A 123 0.81 10.26 -9.73
N GLN A 124 0.46 11.55 -9.83
CA GLN A 124 -0.93 11.99 -9.82
C GLN A 124 -1.55 11.79 -11.20
N LEU A 125 -2.65 11.04 -11.25
CA LEU A 125 -3.52 10.90 -12.41
C LEU A 125 -4.75 11.83 -12.28
N PRO A 126 -5.45 12.12 -13.40
CA PRO A 126 -6.70 12.88 -13.38
C PRO A 126 -7.75 12.29 -12.41
N GLY A 127 -8.59 13.15 -11.84
CA GLY A 127 -9.64 12.74 -10.89
C GLY A 127 -9.10 12.29 -9.53
N ASN A 128 -7.95 12.83 -9.11
CA ASN A 128 -7.25 12.47 -7.86
C ASN A 128 -6.89 10.98 -7.75
N ARG A 129 -6.72 10.31 -8.90
CA ARG A 129 -6.21 8.94 -8.95
C ARG A 129 -4.70 8.94 -8.87
N VAL A 130 -4.11 7.80 -8.55
CA VAL A 130 -2.67 7.63 -8.35
C VAL A 130 -2.18 6.47 -9.21
N ALA A 131 -1.13 6.72 -9.98
CA ALA A 131 -0.34 5.70 -10.64
C ALA A 131 0.74 5.24 -9.66
N LEU A 132 0.60 4.04 -9.10
CA LEU A 132 1.54 3.48 -8.12
C LEU A 132 2.50 2.47 -8.75
N TYR A 133 3.77 2.59 -8.43
CA TYR A 133 4.86 1.70 -8.84
C TYR A 133 5.67 1.26 -7.62
N GLY A 134 6.46 0.19 -7.78
CA GLY A 134 7.32 -0.32 -6.71
C GLY A 134 8.78 -0.44 -7.12
N TYR A 135 9.70 -0.29 -6.17
CA TYR A 135 11.10 -0.63 -6.38
C TYR A 135 11.35 -2.09 -6.00
N ASN A 136 12.16 -2.80 -6.80
CA ASN A 136 12.63 -4.14 -6.42
C ASN A 136 13.87 -4.05 -5.52
N ARG A 137 14.40 -5.21 -5.09
CA ARG A 137 15.61 -5.31 -4.25
C ARG A 137 16.88 -4.72 -4.84
N HIS A 138 16.91 -4.51 -6.15
CA HIS A 138 18.03 -3.93 -6.89
C HIS A 138 17.86 -2.42 -7.10
N GLY A 139 16.79 -1.81 -6.56
CA GLY A 139 16.49 -0.40 -6.76
C GLY A 139 15.94 -0.08 -8.15
N THR A 140 15.55 -1.09 -8.94
CA THR A 140 14.89 -0.89 -10.24
C THR A 140 13.42 -0.57 -10.04
N LEU A 141 12.93 0.42 -10.79
CA LEU A 141 11.50 0.73 -10.86
C LEU A 141 10.75 -0.38 -11.62
N CYS A 142 9.66 -0.87 -11.02
CA CYS A 142 8.81 -1.90 -11.58
C CYS A 142 7.37 -1.40 -11.72
N GLY A 143 6.72 -1.77 -12.82
CA GLY A 143 5.27 -1.71 -12.94
C GLY A 143 4.59 -2.74 -12.05
N LEU A 144 3.33 -2.51 -11.74
CA LEU A 144 2.49 -3.36 -10.90
C LEU A 144 1.26 -3.79 -11.70
N ARG A 145 1.00 -5.10 -11.74
CA ARG A 145 -0.11 -5.67 -12.49
C ARG A 145 -0.93 -6.62 -11.63
N VAL A 146 -2.25 -6.42 -11.63
CA VAL A 146 -3.22 -7.34 -11.04
C VAL A 146 -3.35 -8.58 -11.95
N MET A 147 -3.20 -9.75 -11.37
CA MET A 147 -3.38 -11.04 -12.02
C MET A 147 -4.83 -11.54 -11.86
N PRO A 148 -5.31 -12.48 -12.71
CA PRO A 148 -6.68 -13.01 -12.60
C PRO A 148 -7.06 -13.58 -11.22
N GLY A 149 -6.07 -14.05 -10.44
CA GLY A 149 -6.26 -14.50 -9.05
C GLY A 149 -6.21 -13.39 -7.99
N GLY A 150 -6.23 -12.12 -8.38
CA GLY A 150 -6.16 -10.96 -7.48
C GLY A 150 -4.76 -10.62 -6.98
N GLU A 151 -3.76 -11.49 -7.19
CA GLU A 151 -2.37 -11.20 -6.82
C GLU A 151 -1.80 -10.03 -7.62
N ILE A 152 -0.93 -9.22 -7.00
CA ILE A 152 -0.24 -8.13 -7.69
C ILE A 152 1.21 -8.54 -7.94
N ILE A 153 1.57 -8.70 -9.21
CA ILE A 153 2.95 -8.96 -9.63
C ILE A 153 3.64 -7.68 -10.03
N ALA A 154 4.96 -7.65 -9.83
CA ALA A 154 5.82 -6.62 -10.36
C ALA A 154 6.45 -7.07 -11.68
N HIS A 155 6.61 -6.14 -12.61
CA HIS A 155 7.26 -6.41 -13.89
C HIS A 155 8.18 -5.27 -14.29
N GLN A 156 9.32 -5.62 -14.88
CA GLN A 156 10.24 -4.66 -15.48
C GLN A 156 9.92 -4.54 -16.96
N SER A 157 9.72 -3.32 -17.44
CA SER A 157 9.41 -3.02 -18.83
C SER A 157 9.79 -1.57 -19.12
N ALA A 158 10.18 -1.27 -20.36
CA ALA A 158 10.29 0.11 -20.84
C ALA A 158 8.95 0.86 -20.77
N HIS A 159 7.85 0.11 -20.74
CA HIS A 159 6.48 0.59 -20.55
C HIS A 159 5.91 0.00 -19.26
N ALA A 160 6.57 0.27 -18.13
CA ALA A 160 6.10 -0.14 -16.81
C ALA A 160 4.67 0.40 -16.59
N MET A 161 3.73 -0.50 -16.29
CA MET A 161 2.34 -0.13 -16.04
C MET A 161 2.16 0.13 -14.55
N ALA A 162 1.59 1.27 -14.20
CA ALA A 162 1.28 1.56 -12.81
C ALA A 162 0.07 0.74 -12.36
N LEU A 163 0.01 0.47 -11.06
CA LEU A 163 -1.27 0.16 -10.43
C LEU A 163 -2.08 1.45 -10.35
N ASP A 164 -3.16 1.51 -11.12
CA ASP A 164 -4.08 2.65 -11.14
C ASP A 164 -5.06 2.56 -9.96
N CYS A 165 -4.87 3.40 -8.95
CA CYS A 165 -5.59 3.34 -7.68
C CYS A 165 -6.01 4.73 -7.17
N ALA A 166 -6.68 4.78 -6.03
CA ALA A 166 -6.95 5.99 -5.28
C ALA A 166 -6.61 5.76 -3.80
N PHE A 167 -6.11 6.79 -3.14
CA PHE A 167 -5.93 6.80 -1.69
C PHE A 167 -7.19 7.40 -1.07
N VAL A 168 -7.93 6.61 -0.29
CA VAL A 168 -9.18 7.03 0.36
C VAL A 168 -8.94 7.15 1.85
N LYS A 169 -9.01 8.37 2.39
CA LYS A 169 -8.78 8.62 3.81
C LYS A 169 -9.87 7.97 4.66
N VAL A 170 -9.50 7.10 5.61
CA VAL A 170 -10.45 6.29 6.41
C VAL A 170 -10.84 6.99 7.71
N GLY A 171 -10.07 7.99 8.13
CA GLY A 171 -10.38 8.87 9.25
C GLY A 171 -9.12 9.43 9.90
N SER A 172 -9.28 10.54 10.60
CA SER A 172 -8.31 11.09 11.55
C SER A 172 -8.99 11.09 12.92
N GLY A 173 -8.55 10.25 13.85
CA GLY A 173 -8.90 10.42 15.26
C GLY A 173 -10.09 9.65 15.85
N ARG A 174 -10.63 8.59 15.22
CA ARG A 174 -11.59 7.69 15.92
C ARG A 174 -10.94 6.77 16.97
N PHE A 175 -9.61 6.78 17.09
CA PHE A 175 -8.84 5.89 17.96
C PHE A 175 -8.21 6.59 19.19
N GLN A 176 -8.54 7.87 19.47
CA GLN A 176 -8.20 8.48 20.76
C GLN A 176 -9.23 8.11 21.86
N GLY A 177 -9.53 6.82 21.98
CA GLY A 177 -10.51 6.31 22.92
C GLY A 177 -10.00 5.07 23.66
N LEU A 178 -9.56 5.31 24.91
CA LEU A 178 -9.28 4.34 25.98
C LEU A 178 -8.06 3.41 25.74
N PHE A 179 -6.87 3.96 25.98
CA PHE A 179 -5.78 3.21 26.62
C PHE A 179 -5.74 3.60 28.10
#